data_AF-V2USG5-F1
#
_entry.id   AF-V2USG5-F1
#
_cell.length_a   1.000
_cell.length_b   1.000
_cell.length_c   1.000
_cell.angle_alpha   90.00
_cell.angle_beta   90.00
_cell.angle_gamma   90.00
#
_symmetry.space_group_name_H-M   'P 1'
#
loop_
_entity.id
_entity.type
_entity.pdbx_description
1 polymer ?
#
loop_
_entity_poly.entity_id
_entity_poly.type
_entity_poly.pdbx_seq_one_letter_code
_entity_poly.pdbx_strand_id
1 'polypeptide(L)'
;MKNVAMKAESYRIAEAQAVLSAPPHCIELLRQGNTEKGDALKTARIAGILAAKRTDELIPLCHPLPIYRADVEFELHDAAVTIVATVETIGPTGVEMEALTAASLAALTLYDMLKPHCEPEDLQMDQCRLLKKKGGKSHFVRQLKHSLQASVIVLSDTVAAGKKPDTAGQSVMQMLQEANFNEIAYQVIADDPTALLALIEQQKNHYPLIVTVGGTGLGPKDLTIETLQPLLQREIPGLMEAARSFGQKRTPYAALSRGVAGYIEHSLVITLPGSRGGASESLTAILPALVHLFDVQKNIPHAGGYQ
;
A
#
# COMPACT_ATOMS: atom_id res chain seq x y z
N MET A 1 -1.76 5.66 18.32
CA MET A 1 -1.15 5.54 16.97
C MET A 1 -1.76 4.33 16.26
N LYS A 2 -2.02 4.41 14.95
CA LYS A 2 -2.65 3.31 14.18
C LYS A 2 -1.58 2.35 13.66
N ASN A 3 -1.69 1.05 13.92
CA ASN A 3 -0.74 0.06 13.39
C ASN A 3 -0.77 0.01 11.85
N VAL A 4 0.41 0.14 11.22
CA VAL A 4 0.62 0.10 9.76
C VAL A 4 1.49 -1.06 9.29
N ALA A 5 1.88 -1.96 10.20
CA ALA A 5 2.80 -3.06 9.94
C ALA A 5 2.29 -4.10 8.93
N MET A 6 0.99 -4.12 8.60
CA MET A 6 0.43 -5.00 7.56
C MET A 6 0.09 -4.26 6.25
N LYS A 7 0.52 -3.00 6.11
CA LYS A 7 0.33 -2.24 4.88
C LYS A 7 1.58 -2.34 4.01
N ALA A 8 1.40 -2.68 2.74
CA ALA A 8 2.45 -2.55 1.74
C ALA A 8 2.87 -1.09 1.58
N GLU A 9 4.16 -0.88 1.40
CA GLU A 9 4.72 0.40 1.01
C GLU A 9 4.26 0.77 -0.40
N SER A 10 4.07 2.06 -0.62
CA SER A 10 3.69 2.61 -1.92
C SER A 10 4.15 4.06 -2.00
N TYR A 11 4.34 4.54 -3.22
CA TYR A 11 4.59 5.97 -3.45
C TYR A 11 3.39 6.80 -3.00
N ARG A 12 3.65 7.82 -2.19
CA ARG A 12 2.69 8.75 -1.60
C ARG A 12 3.11 10.17 -1.89
N ILE A 13 2.13 11.01 -2.16
CA ILE A 13 2.31 12.44 -2.30
C ILE A 13 1.14 13.15 -1.62
N ALA A 14 1.43 14.25 -0.95
CA ALA A 14 0.46 15.19 -0.41
C ALA A 14 0.87 16.61 -0.75
N GLU A 15 -0.12 17.44 -1.09
CA GLU A 15 0.02 18.88 -1.25
C GLU A 15 -0.89 19.55 -0.22
N ALA A 16 -0.35 20.48 0.55
CA ALA A 16 -1.09 21.26 1.54
C ALA A 16 -0.81 22.74 1.36
N GLN A 17 -1.75 23.56 1.79
CA GLN A 17 -1.68 25.01 1.68
C GLN A 17 -1.83 25.65 3.05
N ALA A 18 -1.22 26.82 3.22
CA ALA A 18 -1.60 27.85 4.18
C ALA A 18 -1.61 29.22 3.47
N VAL A 19 -2.33 30.20 4.01
CA VAL A 19 -2.32 31.58 3.51
C VAL A 19 -1.94 32.50 4.66
N LEU A 20 -0.98 33.40 4.44
CA LEU A 20 -0.66 34.48 5.36
C LEU A 20 -1.12 35.80 4.72
N SER A 21 -2.14 36.42 5.31
CA SER A 21 -2.56 37.78 4.99
C SER A 21 -1.54 38.75 5.61
N ALA A 22 -1.13 39.75 4.83
CA ALA A 22 -0.22 40.80 5.28
C ALA A 22 -0.42 42.08 4.45
N PRO A 23 -0.10 43.27 5.00
CA PRO A 23 -0.22 44.52 4.26
C PRO A 23 0.63 44.55 2.98
N PRO A 24 0.24 45.33 1.95
CA PRO A 24 0.97 45.40 0.69
C PRO A 24 2.46 45.77 0.83
N HIS A 25 2.81 46.62 1.80
CA HIS A 25 4.22 46.98 2.03
C HIS A 25 5.03 45.79 2.57
N CYS A 26 4.44 44.91 3.38
CA CYS A 26 5.08 43.67 3.85
C CYS A 26 5.28 42.67 2.70
N ILE A 27 4.31 42.54 1.79
CA ILE A 27 4.47 41.73 0.58
C ILE A 27 5.62 42.24 -0.27
N GLU A 28 5.77 43.56 -0.40
CA GLU A 28 6.87 44.14 -1.17
C GLU A 28 8.24 43.83 -0.55
N LEU A 29 8.35 43.81 0.79
CA LEU A 29 9.56 43.33 1.48
C LEU A 29 9.88 41.87 1.14
N LEU A 30 8.85 41.00 1.04
CA LEU A 30 9.03 39.61 0.61
C LEU A 30 9.55 39.51 -0.83
N ARG A 31 9.04 40.35 -1.75
CA ARG A 31 9.50 40.37 -3.16
C ARG A 31 10.96 40.79 -3.28
N GLN A 32 11.36 41.77 -2.49
CA GLN A 32 12.72 42.32 -2.53
C GLN A 32 13.73 41.44 -1.76
N GLY A 33 13.26 40.51 -0.92
CA GLY A 33 14.11 39.64 -0.11
C GLY A 33 14.89 40.39 0.99
N ASN A 34 14.43 41.58 1.37
CA ASN A 34 15.17 42.50 2.22
C ASN A 34 14.37 42.83 3.50
N THR A 35 14.21 41.84 4.39
CA THR A 35 13.76 42.10 5.76
C THR A 35 14.98 42.36 6.67
N GLU A 36 14.77 42.96 7.85
CA GLU A 36 15.85 43.14 8.84
C GLU A 36 16.54 41.83 9.24
N LYS A 37 15.82 40.72 9.14
CA LYS A 37 16.29 39.37 9.45
C LYS A 37 16.78 38.58 8.22
N GLY A 38 16.86 39.22 7.05
CA GLY A 38 17.28 38.61 5.79
C GLY A 38 16.13 38.16 4.88
N ASP A 39 16.36 37.11 4.09
CA ASP A 39 15.37 36.62 3.12
C ASP A 39 14.31 35.75 3.80
N ALA A 40 13.13 36.32 4.03
CA ALA A 40 12.02 35.66 4.72
C ALA A 40 11.48 34.45 3.95
N LEU A 41 11.39 34.50 2.62
CA LEU A 41 10.88 33.39 1.81
C LEU A 41 11.84 32.20 1.83
N LYS A 42 13.15 32.43 1.70
CA LYS A 42 14.15 31.35 1.82
C LYS A 42 14.15 30.75 3.22
N THR A 43 14.06 31.59 4.25
CA THR A 43 14.02 31.14 5.65
C THR A 43 12.77 30.29 5.91
N ALA A 44 11.59 30.75 5.47
CA ALA A 44 10.34 30.02 5.60
C ALA A 44 10.35 28.70 4.82
N ARG A 45 10.96 28.65 3.64
CA ARG A 45 11.14 27.40 2.88
C ARG A 45 11.94 26.38 3.68
N ILE A 46 13.07 26.79 4.24
CA ILE A 46 13.91 25.90 5.05
C ILE A 46 13.12 25.43 6.28
N ALA A 47 12.42 26.33 6.98
CA ALA A 47 11.61 25.98 8.13
C ALA A 47 10.54 24.94 7.77
N GLY A 48 9.78 25.14 6.68
CA GLY A 48 8.78 24.18 6.22
C GLY A 48 9.37 22.81 5.88
N ILE A 49 10.51 22.75 5.18
CA ILE A 49 11.21 21.50 4.85
C ILE A 49 11.68 20.78 6.13
N LEU A 50 12.21 21.52 7.11
CA LEU A 50 12.62 20.94 8.39
C LEU A 50 11.41 20.41 9.17
N ALA A 51 10.29 21.12 9.14
CA ALA A 51 9.04 20.70 9.77
C ALA A 51 8.52 19.38 9.18
N ALA A 52 8.50 19.27 7.84
CA ALA A 52 8.10 18.05 7.15
C ALA A 52 8.90 16.83 7.64
N LYS A 53 10.21 16.99 7.82
CA LYS A 53 11.13 15.92 8.22
C LYS A 53 11.05 15.56 9.71
N ARG A 54 10.45 16.42 10.54
CA ARG A 54 10.35 16.26 12.01
C ARG A 54 8.89 16.21 12.47
N THR A 55 7.96 15.88 11.58
CA THR A 55 6.53 15.93 11.89
C THR A 55 6.15 14.95 13.00
N ASP A 56 6.81 13.80 13.09
CA ASP A 56 6.62 12.81 14.15
C ASP A 56 7.13 13.27 15.52
N GLU A 57 8.09 14.20 15.56
CA GLU A 57 8.55 14.85 16.80
C GLU A 57 7.59 15.97 17.24
N LEU A 58 6.93 16.63 16.29
CA LEU A 58 6.07 17.80 16.52
C LEU A 58 4.61 17.42 16.78
N ILE A 59 4.09 16.41 16.09
CA ILE A 59 2.69 15.97 16.17
C ILE A 59 2.62 14.59 16.81
N PRO A 60 2.01 14.46 18.01
CA PRO A 60 1.86 13.18 18.68
C PRO A 60 1.19 12.13 17.79
N LEU A 61 1.67 10.89 17.89
CA LEU A 61 1.12 9.72 17.20
C LEU A 61 1.27 9.70 15.67
N CYS A 62 2.00 10.66 15.08
CA CYS A 62 2.49 10.54 13.71
C CYS A 62 3.60 9.48 13.62
N HIS A 63 3.70 8.81 12.48
CA HIS A 63 4.73 7.80 12.27
C HIS A 63 5.97 8.49 11.70
N PRO A 64 7.18 8.07 12.07
CA PRO A 64 8.37 8.46 11.34
C PRO A 64 8.27 7.95 9.89
N LEU A 65 8.49 8.85 8.92
CA LEU A 65 8.44 8.52 7.49
C LEU A 65 9.72 8.98 6.78
N PRO A 66 10.29 8.16 5.88
CA PRO A 66 11.40 8.58 5.04
C PRO A 66 10.90 9.60 4.02
N ILE A 67 11.25 10.88 4.20
CA ILE A 67 10.85 11.95 3.28
C ILE A 67 11.83 12.00 2.13
N TYR A 68 11.35 11.66 0.93
CA TYR A 68 12.15 11.66 -0.29
C TYR A 68 12.15 13.02 -0.99
N ARG A 69 11.03 13.74 -0.90
CA ARG A 69 10.92 15.14 -1.34
C ARG A 69 10.08 15.93 -0.34
N ALA A 70 10.54 17.12 -0.02
CA ALA A 70 9.76 18.15 0.66
C ALA A 70 10.12 19.48 0.01
N ASP A 71 9.12 20.21 -0.45
CA ASP A 71 9.31 21.49 -1.11
C ASP A 71 8.22 22.47 -0.67
N VAL A 72 8.55 23.76 -0.70
CA VAL A 72 7.64 24.84 -0.30
C VAL A 72 7.74 25.98 -1.32
N GLU A 73 6.61 26.23 -1.97
CA GLU A 73 6.43 27.28 -2.96
C GLU A 73 5.58 28.41 -2.39
N PHE A 74 5.82 29.62 -2.89
CA PHE A 74 5.14 30.83 -2.44
C PHE A 74 4.57 31.55 -3.64
N GLU A 75 3.30 31.91 -3.55
CA GLU A 75 2.62 32.78 -4.50
C GLU A 75 2.27 34.08 -3.78
N LEU A 76 2.88 35.18 -4.22
CA LEU A 76 2.70 36.51 -3.61
C LEU A 76 1.54 37.24 -4.30
N HIS A 77 0.55 37.62 -3.51
CA HIS A 77 -0.61 38.43 -3.89
C HIS A 77 -0.48 39.84 -3.31
N ASP A 78 -1.38 40.77 -3.65
CA ASP A 78 -1.27 42.17 -3.20
C ASP A 78 -1.31 42.35 -1.69
N ALA A 79 -2.06 41.51 -0.97
CA ALA A 79 -2.21 41.59 0.49
C ALA A 79 -2.14 40.20 1.18
N ALA A 80 -1.51 39.23 0.51
CA ALA A 80 -1.36 37.88 1.05
C ALA A 80 -0.21 37.12 0.37
N VAL A 81 0.23 36.06 1.02
CA VAL A 81 1.08 35.03 0.40
C VAL A 81 0.41 33.68 0.58
N THR A 82 0.25 32.96 -0.52
CA THR A 82 -0.16 31.56 -0.50
C THR A 82 1.08 30.70 -0.42
N ILE A 83 1.12 29.82 0.58
CA ILE A 83 2.21 28.87 0.82
C ILE A 83 1.71 27.49 0.43
N VAL A 84 2.37 26.83 -0.51
CA VAL A 84 2.05 25.47 -0.93
C VAL A 84 3.22 24.55 -0.60
N ALA A 85 2.97 23.55 0.24
CA ALA A 85 3.95 22.53 0.58
C ALA A 85 3.62 21.22 -0.12
N THR A 86 4.60 20.64 -0.80
CA THR A 86 4.52 19.34 -1.46
C THR A 86 5.46 18.36 -0.78
N VAL A 87 4.96 17.21 -0.35
CA VAL A 87 5.77 16.19 0.32
C VAL A 87 5.51 14.82 -0.28
N GLU A 88 6.59 14.07 -0.52
CA GLU A 88 6.57 12.75 -1.14
C GLU A 88 7.32 11.71 -0.28
N THR A 89 6.77 10.51 -0.20
CA THR A 89 7.40 9.38 0.48
C THR A 89 7.10 8.04 -0.20
N ILE A 90 7.89 7.00 0.08
CA ILE A 90 7.53 5.61 -0.15
C ILE A 90 7.31 4.99 1.22
N GLY A 91 6.06 4.68 1.56
CA GLY A 91 5.71 4.30 2.93
C GLY A 91 4.38 3.55 3.08
N PRO A 92 4.14 2.94 4.25
CA PRO A 92 2.92 2.19 4.54
C PRO A 92 1.72 3.09 4.86
N THR A 93 1.94 4.38 5.12
CA THR A 93 0.91 5.39 5.36
C THR A 93 1.16 6.65 4.52
N GLY A 94 0.16 7.52 4.44
CA GLY A 94 0.26 8.78 3.71
C GLY A 94 1.11 9.81 4.45
N VAL A 95 1.37 10.92 3.74
CA VAL A 95 2.28 12.01 4.12
C VAL A 95 1.54 13.35 4.27
N GLU A 96 0.23 13.27 4.58
CA GLU A 96 -0.64 14.43 4.70
C GLU A 96 -0.21 15.36 5.84
N MET A 97 0.24 14.77 6.96
CA MET A 97 0.61 15.53 8.15
C MET A 97 1.91 16.29 7.93
N GLU A 98 2.86 15.71 7.20
CA GLU A 98 4.13 16.34 6.89
C GLU A 98 3.93 17.55 5.97
N ALA A 99 3.03 17.44 4.99
CA ALA A 99 2.67 18.57 4.12
C ALA A 99 1.96 19.69 4.90
N LEU A 100 0.98 19.36 5.75
CA LEU A 100 0.28 20.35 6.58
C LEU A 100 1.22 21.04 7.57
N THR A 101 2.14 20.27 8.17
CA THR A 101 3.13 20.80 9.12
C THR A 101 4.12 21.73 8.42
N ALA A 102 4.57 21.35 7.22
CA ALA A 102 5.45 22.18 6.39
C ALA A 102 4.81 23.52 6.02
N ALA A 103 3.57 23.51 5.50
CA ALA A 103 2.85 24.72 5.15
C ALA A 103 2.62 25.63 6.38
N SER A 104 2.22 25.03 7.51
CA SER A 104 1.98 25.76 8.76
C SER A 104 3.25 26.40 9.32
N LEU A 105 4.36 25.66 9.36
CA LEU A 105 5.60 26.20 9.92
C LEU A 105 6.25 27.24 8.99
N ALA A 106 6.13 27.07 7.67
CA ALA A 106 6.55 28.09 6.72
C ALA A 106 5.74 29.39 6.91
N ALA A 107 4.42 29.29 7.03
CA ALA A 107 3.55 30.44 7.29
C ALA A 107 3.86 31.12 8.65
N LEU A 108 4.06 30.35 9.71
CA LEU A 108 4.46 30.87 11.02
C LEU A 108 5.83 31.55 10.98
N THR A 109 6.75 31.03 10.17
CA THR A 109 8.06 31.64 9.96
C THR A 109 7.92 32.98 9.23
N LEU A 110 7.09 33.07 8.19
CA LEU A 110 6.80 34.35 7.53
C LEU A 110 6.16 35.34 8.49
N TYR A 111 5.23 34.89 9.34
CA TYR A 111 4.66 35.72 10.41
C TYR A 111 5.76 36.28 11.32
N ASP A 112 6.67 35.44 11.82
CA ASP A 112 7.76 35.87 12.71
C ASP A 112 8.72 36.89 12.07
N MET A 113 8.93 36.75 10.76
CA MET A 113 9.80 37.61 9.96
C MET A 113 9.14 38.95 9.61
N LEU A 114 7.81 38.99 9.44
CA LEU A 114 7.08 40.20 9.06
C LEU A 114 6.55 41.01 10.24
N LYS A 115 6.30 40.40 11.41
CA LYS A 115 5.73 41.10 12.58
C LYS A 115 6.46 42.38 13.03
N PRO A 116 7.78 42.60 12.80
CA PRO A 116 8.42 43.88 13.13
C PRO A 116 8.01 45.04 12.21
N HIS A 117 7.35 44.76 11.07
CA HIS A 117 7.09 45.72 10.00
C HIS A 117 5.61 46.13 9.87
N CYS A 118 4.73 45.65 10.75
CA CYS A 118 3.29 45.95 10.75
C CYS A 118 2.69 45.76 12.14
N GLU A 119 1.43 46.13 12.33
CA GLU A 119 0.74 45.97 13.60
C GLU A 119 0.29 44.50 13.80
N PRO A 120 0.10 44.02 15.04
CA PRO A 120 -0.26 42.63 15.31
C PRO A 120 -1.56 42.16 14.62
N GLU A 121 -2.51 43.07 14.43
CA GLU A 121 -3.81 42.82 13.79
C GLU A 121 -3.73 42.73 12.26
N ASP A 122 -2.61 43.15 11.65
CA ASP A 122 -2.40 43.12 10.20
C ASP A 122 -2.00 41.74 9.66
N LEU A 123 -1.52 40.85 10.53
CA LEU A 123 -1.06 39.51 10.15
C LEU A 123 -2.08 38.45 10.56
N GLN A 124 -2.48 37.63 9.59
CA GLN A 124 -3.40 36.54 9.86
C GLN A 124 -3.00 35.29 9.07
N MET A 125 -2.93 34.16 9.76
CA MET A 125 -2.63 32.86 9.14
C MET A 125 -3.92 32.04 9.03
N ASP A 126 -4.34 31.78 7.80
CA ASP A 126 -5.61 31.15 7.47
C ASP A 126 -5.45 29.97 6.50
N GLN A 127 -6.57 29.31 6.22
CA GLN A 127 -6.73 28.34 5.13
C GLN A 127 -5.68 27.21 5.14
N CYS A 128 -5.21 26.79 6.32
CA CYS A 128 -4.37 25.61 6.45
C CYS A 128 -5.17 24.35 6.12
N ARG A 129 -4.94 23.76 4.93
CA ARG A 129 -5.73 22.62 4.44
C ARG A 129 -4.95 21.74 3.47
N LEU A 130 -5.40 20.51 3.34
CA LEU A 130 -4.91 19.57 2.33
C LEU A 130 -5.54 19.91 0.97
N LEU A 131 -4.72 20.13 -0.06
CA LEU A 131 -5.17 20.35 -1.43
C LEU A 131 -5.33 19.03 -2.17
N LYS A 132 -4.37 18.12 -2.01
CA LYS A 132 -4.31 16.87 -2.75
C LYS A 132 -3.61 15.80 -1.95
N LYS A 133 -4.02 14.55 -2.18
CA LYS A 133 -3.25 13.37 -1.77
C LYS A 133 -3.39 12.24 -2.78
N LYS A 134 -2.33 11.46 -2.95
CA LYS A 134 -2.33 10.27 -3.80
C LYS A 134 -1.51 9.14 -3.16
N GLY A 135 -1.93 7.91 -3.44
CA GLY A 135 -1.26 6.68 -3.02
C GLY A 135 -1.96 5.92 -1.89
N GLY A 136 -1.61 4.65 -1.72
CA GLY A 136 -2.17 3.75 -0.70
C GLY A 136 -3.43 3.01 -1.09
N LYS A 137 -4.27 2.74 -0.09
CA LYS A 137 -5.53 1.99 -0.27
C LYS A 137 -6.49 2.66 -1.27
N SER A 138 -6.45 3.99 -1.37
CA SER A 138 -7.27 4.73 -2.35
C SER A 138 -6.76 4.62 -3.78
N HIS A 139 -5.50 4.21 -3.98
CA HIS A 139 -4.88 4.10 -5.31
C HIS A 139 -4.82 2.65 -5.80
N PHE A 140 -4.81 1.69 -4.88
CA PHE A 140 -4.84 0.27 -5.20
C PHE A 140 -6.16 -0.33 -4.72
N VAL A 141 -7.03 -0.67 -5.68
CA VAL A 141 -8.28 -1.36 -5.43
C VAL A 141 -7.97 -2.72 -4.81
N ARG A 142 -8.67 -3.07 -3.72
CA ARG A 142 -8.50 -4.33 -2.99
C ARG A 142 -9.73 -5.23 -3.04
N GLN A 143 -10.77 -4.77 -3.73
CA GLN A 143 -12.02 -5.49 -3.93
C GLN A 143 -12.32 -5.52 -5.41
N LEU A 144 -12.64 -6.69 -5.94
CA LEU A 144 -13.07 -6.82 -7.33
C LEU A 144 -14.34 -5.99 -7.57
N LYS A 145 -14.44 -5.36 -8.74
CA LYS A 145 -15.66 -4.63 -9.14
C LYS A 145 -16.83 -5.57 -9.35
N HIS A 146 -16.56 -6.76 -9.88
CA HIS A 146 -17.52 -7.83 -10.06
C HIS A 146 -17.01 -9.06 -9.32
N SER A 147 -17.92 -9.76 -8.64
CA SER A 147 -17.51 -10.92 -7.88
C SER A 147 -17.01 -12.04 -8.78
N LEU A 148 -15.99 -12.77 -8.32
CA LEU A 148 -15.45 -13.95 -8.98
C LEU A 148 -15.41 -15.14 -8.03
N GLN A 149 -15.54 -16.33 -8.60
CA GLN A 149 -15.36 -17.58 -7.87
C GLN A 149 -13.87 -17.84 -7.60
N ALA A 150 -13.56 -18.55 -6.52
CA ALA A 150 -12.21 -18.98 -6.20
C ALA A 150 -12.22 -20.37 -5.54
N SER A 151 -11.07 -21.01 -5.50
CA SER A 151 -10.86 -22.24 -4.74
C SER A 151 -9.68 -22.09 -3.78
N VAL A 152 -9.85 -22.60 -2.57
CA VAL A 152 -8.81 -22.70 -1.54
C VAL A 152 -8.59 -24.17 -1.22
N ILE A 153 -7.38 -24.66 -1.50
CA ILE A 153 -6.96 -26.05 -1.26
C ILE A 153 -5.88 -26.05 -0.19
N VAL A 154 -6.18 -26.68 0.94
CA VAL A 154 -5.26 -26.77 2.08
C VAL A 154 -4.59 -28.13 2.05
N LEU A 155 -3.26 -28.13 2.08
CA LEU A 155 -2.41 -29.32 2.07
C LEU A 155 -1.81 -29.51 3.46
N SER A 156 -2.33 -30.49 4.20
CA SER A 156 -1.77 -30.90 5.48
C SER A 156 -2.31 -32.24 5.96
N ASP A 157 -1.41 -33.20 6.15
CA ASP A 157 -1.74 -34.51 6.79
C ASP A 157 -2.49 -34.35 8.12
N THR A 158 -2.05 -33.41 8.97
CA THR A 158 -2.60 -33.26 10.32
C THR A 158 -3.99 -32.62 10.35
N VAL A 159 -4.26 -31.70 9.41
CA VAL A 159 -5.57 -31.05 9.31
C VAL A 159 -6.55 -32.00 8.63
N ALA A 160 -6.14 -32.67 7.56
CA ALA A 160 -6.96 -33.68 6.87
C ALA A 160 -7.37 -34.82 7.81
N ALA A 161 -6.49 -35.22 8.73
CA ALA A 161 -6.80 -36.22 9.75
C ALA A 161 -7.61 -35.68 10.95
N GLY A 162 -8.02 -34.42 10.95
CA GLY A 162 -8.80 -33.79 12.04
C GLY A 162 -8.01 -33.57 13.35
N LYS A 163 -6.68 -33.72 13.33
CA LYS A 163 -5.83 -33.62 14.52
C LYS A 163 -5.49 -32.18 14.90
N LYS A 164 -5.59 -31.25 13.94
CA LYS A 164 -5.28 -29.83 14.12
C LYS A 164 -6.28 -28.97 13.37
N PRO A 165 -6.77 -27.86 13.95
CA PRO A 165 -7.62 -26.93 13.21
C PRO A 165 -6.82 -26.21 12.11
N ASP A 166 -7.48 -25.98 10.97
CA ASP A 166 -6.92 -25.14 9.93
C ASP A 166 -7.10 -23.66 10.26
N THR A 167 -5.99 -22.99 10.52
CA THR A 167 -5.99 -21.54 10.77
C THR A 167 -5.45 -20.74 9.59
N ALA A 168 -4.71 -21.39 8.68
CA ALA A 168 -4.07 -20.73 7.55
C ALA A 168 -5.04 -20.61 6.38
N GLY A 169 -5.67 -21.73 5.98
CA GLY A 169 -6.68 -21.74 4.93
C GLY A 169 -7.87 -20.85 5.27
N GLN A 170 -8.35 -20.89 6.52
CA GLN A 170 -9.44 -20.03 6.99
C GLN A 170 -9.09 -18.53 6.89
N SER A 171 -7.86 -18.14 7.23
CA SER A 171 -7.43 -16.75 7.07
C SER A 171 -7.37 -16.32 5.60
N VAL A 172 -6.92 -17.21 4.71
CA VAL A 172 -6.88 -16.96 3.26
C VAL A 172 -8.29 -16.80 2.72
N MET A 173 -9.20 -17.72 3.06
CA MET A 173 -10.61 -17.66 2.67
C MET A 173 -11.27 -16.34 3.09
N GLN A 174 -11.09 -15.91 4.35
CA GLN A 174 -11.64 -14.65 4.83
C GLN A 174 -11.09 -13.45 4.04
N MET A 175 -9.78 -13.41 3.78
CA MET A 175 -9.17 -12.31 3.01
C MET A 175 -9.66 -12.25 1.56
N LEU A 176 -9.92 -13.40 0.94
CA LEU A 176 -10.50 -13.47 -0.40
C LEU A 176 -11.97 -13.01 -0.41
N GLN A 177 -12.77 -13.37 0.60
CA GLN A 177 -14.13 -12.86 0.77
C GLN A 177 -14.15 -11.34 0.93
N GLU A 178 -13.27 -10.79 1.77
CA GLU A 178 -13.10 -9.33 1.93
C GLU A 178 -12.70 -8.62 0.64
N ALA A 179 -12.10 -9.35 -0.31
CA ALA A 179 -11.71 -8.89 -1.64
C ALA A 179 -12.78 -9.13 -2.72
N ASN A 180 -13.99 -9.55 -2.35
CA ASN A 180 -15.14 -9.82 -3.22
C ASN A 180 -15.00 -11.10 -4.10
N PHE A 181 -14.17 -12.06 -3.70
CA PHE A 181 -14.27 -13.42 -4.21
C PHE A 181 -15.41 -14.14 -3.46
N ASN A 182 -16.47 -14.53 -4.16
CA ASN A 182 -17.63 -15.22 -3.58
C ASN A 182 -17.66 -16.69 -4.03
N GLU A 183 -18.50 -17.51 -3.41
CA GLU A 183 -18.62 -18.96 -3.72
C GLU A 183 -17.25 -19.67 -3.71
N ILE A 184 -16.47 -19.40 -2.67
CA ILE A 184 -15.12 -19.97 -2.53
C ILE A 184 -15.26 -21.45 -2.18
N ALA A 185 -14.84 -22.34 -3.10
CA ALA A 185 -14.67 -23.74 -2.78
C ALA A 185 -13.54 -23.92 -1.78
N TYR A 186 -13.76 -24.75 -0.77
CA TYR A 186 -12.79 -24.98 0.30
C TYR A 186 -12.57 -26.46 0.51
N GLN A 187 -11.33 -26.91 0.34
CA GLN A 187 -11.00 -28.33 0.46
C GLN A 187 -9.72 -28.50 1.27
N VAL A 188 -9.70 -29.53 2.12
CA VAL A 188 -8.53 -29.93 2.89
C VAL A 188 -8.16 -31.33 2.44
N ILE A 189 -6.92 -31.51 2.00
CA ILE A 189 -6.37 -32.79 1.58
C ILE A 189 -5.05 -33.08 2.31
N ALA A 190 -4.68 -34.36 2.37
CA ALA A 190 -3.36 -34.79 2.83
C ALA A 190 -2.27 -34.32 1.85
N ASP A 191 -1.01 -34.40 2.26
CA ASP A 191 0.14 -34.03 1.43
C ASP A 191 0.42 -35.10 0.35
N ASP A 192 -0.55 -35.30 -0.56
CA ASP A 192 -0.52 -36.28 -1.65
C ASP A 192 -0.54 -35.60 -3.03
N PRO A 193 0.53 -35.74 -3.84
CA PRO A 193 0.59 -35.20 -5.20
C PRO A 193 -0.55 -35.69 -6.09
N THR A 194 -0.96 -36.95 -5.97
CA THR A 194 -1.97 -37.55 -6.86
C THR A 194 -3.33 -36.91 -6.63
N ALA A 195 -3.74 -36.78 -5.37
CA ALA A 195 -4.96 -36.08 -4.98
C ALA A 195 -4.93 -34.61 -5.39
N LEU A 196 -3.79 -33.92 -5.22
CA LEU A 196 -3.64 -32.52 -5.62
C LEU A 196 -3.81 -32.36 -7.15
N LEU A 197 -3.16 -33.22 -7.96
CA LEU A 197 -3.30 -33.21 -9.42
C LEU A 197 -4.74 -33.45 -9.85
N ALA A 198 -5.39 -34.48 -9.29
CA ALA A 198 -6.78 -34.78 -9.61
C ALA A 198 -7.72 -33.59 -9.29
N LEU A 199 -7.45 -32.90 -8.18
CA LEU A 199 -8.25 -31.76 -7.78
C LEU A 199 -8.03 -30.54 -8.68
N ILE A 200 -6.78 -30.26 -9.06
CA ILE A 200 -6.47 -29.20 -10.01
C ILE A 200 -7.10 -29.50 -11.37
N GLU A 201 -7.04 -30.74 -11.84
CA GLU A 201 -7.66 -31.14 -13.11
C GLU A 201 -9.19 -30.95 -13.08
N GLN A 202 -9.83 -31.26 -11.96
CA GLN A 202 -11.27 -31.06 -11.77
C GLN A 202 -11.65 -29.57 -11.71
N GLN A 203 -10.79 -28.73 -11.14
CA GLN A 203 -11.11 -27.34 -10.81
C GLN A 203 -10.60 -26.31 -11.81
N LYS A 204 -9.57 -26.64 -12.60
CA LYS A 204 -9.05 -25.74 -13.64
C LYS A 204 -10.18 -25.40 -14.60
N ASN A 205 -10.23 -24.15 -15.06
CA ASN A 205 -11.29 -23.57 -15.88
C ASN A 205 -12.65 -23.34 -15.17
N HIS A 206 -12.90 -23.95 -14.01
CA HIS A 206 -14.09 -23.63 -13.22
C HIS A 206 -13.86 -22.44 -12.31
N TYR A 207 -12.71 -22.40 -11.63
CA TYR A 207 -12.34 -21.29 -10.75
C TYR A 207 -11.27 -20.41 -11.40
N PRO A 208 -11.54 -19.10 -11.63
CA PRO A 208 -10.54 -18.15 -12.14
C PRO A 208 -9.29 -18.04 -11.25
N LEU A 209 -9.44 -18.25 -9.94
CA LEU A 209 -8.37 -18.24 -8.96
C LEU A 209 -8.38 -19.54 -8.15
N ILE A 210 -7.25 -20.24 -8.11
CA ILE A 210 -7.01 -21.38 -7.23
C ILE A 210 -5.82 -21.06 -6.32
N VAL A 211 -6.03 -21.11 -5.01
CA VAL A 211 -5.01 -20.85 -4.00
C VAL A 211 -4.73 -22.11 -3.23
N THR A 212 -3.50 -22.60 -3.24
CA THR A 212 -3.07 -23.65 -2.33
C THR A 212 -2.45 -23.07 -1.07
N VAL A 213 -2.61 -23.76 0.06
CA VAL A 213 -2.06 -23.34 1.36
C VAL A 213 -1.38 -24.56 2.00
N GLY A 214 -0.05 -24.53 2.08
CA GLY A 214 0.73 -25.66 2.59
C GLY A 214 1.61 -26.32 1.53
N GLY A 215 2.46 -27.25 1.98
CA GLY A 215 3.34 -28.05 1.12
C GLY A 215 4.39 -27.29 0.30
N THR A 216 4.68 -26.03 0.64
CA THR A 216 5.67 -25.17 -0.05
C THR A 216 7.02 -25.08 0.68
N GLY A 217 7.23 -25.84 1.74
CA GLY A 217 8.46 -25.86 2.54
C GLY A 217 9.59 -26.67 1.89
N LEU A 218 10.63 -26.99 2.66
CA LEU A 218 11.79 -27.79 2.22
C LEU A 218 11.76 -29.23 2.76
N GLY A 219 10.69 -29.62 3.46
CA GLY A 219 10.55 -30.96 3.99
C GLY A 219 10.31 -31.99 2.88
N PRO A 220 10.61 -33.28 3.13
CA PRO A 220 10.42 -34.34 2.13
C PRO A 220 8.95 -34.57 1.74
N LYS A 221 8.01 -34.02 2.52
CA LYS A 221 6.57 -34.04 2.25
C LYS A 221 6.05 -32.76 1.59
N ASP A 222 6.87 -31.71 1.49
CA ASP A 222 6.49 -30.46 0.85
C ASP A 222 6.58 -30.62 -0.67
N LEU A 223 5.56 -31.22 -1.28
CA LEU A 223 5.54 -31.58 -2.70
C LEU A 223 4.62 -30.69 -3.55
N THR A 224 4.03 -29.64 -2.98
CA THR A 224 3.05 -28.80 -3.70
C THR A 224 3.69 -28.12 -4.91
N ILE A 225 4.94 -27.67 -4.78
CA ILE A 225 5.63 -26.96 -5.85
C ILE A 225 6.02 -27.93 -6.96
N GLU A 226 6.64 -29.05 -6.60
CA GLU A 226 7.01 -30.14 -7.52
C GLU A 226 5.79 -30.68 -8.29
N THR A 227 4.62 -30.67 -7.66
CA THR A 227 3.37 -31.12 -8.26
C THR A 227 2.80 -30.10 -9.23
N LEU A 228 2.79 -28.81 -8.88
CA LEU A 228 2.07 -27.77 -9.62
C LEU A 228 2.91 -27.03 -10.65
N GLN A 229 4.20 -26.80 -10.37
CA GLN A 229 5.07 -26.02 -11.26
C GLN A 229 5.15 -26.59 -12.69
N PRO A 230 5.23 -27.92 -12.92
CA PRO A 230 5.26 -28.47 -14.27
C PRO A 230 3.98 -28.23 -15.08
N LEU A 231 2.87 -27.89 -14.44
CA LEU A 231 1.58 -27.64 -15.10
C LEU A 231 1.40 -26.17 -15.53
N LEU A 232 2.26 -25.26 -15.05
CA LEU A 232 2.12 -23.84 -15.33
C LEU A 232 2.51 -23.55 -16.78
N GLN A 233 1.57 -23.15 -17.63
CA GLN A 233 1.91 -22.72 -19.00
C GLN A 233 2.47 -21.30 -19.04
N ARG A 234 2.11 -20.46 -18.06
CA ARG A 234 2.60 -19.08 -17.93
C ARG A 234 2.82 -18.71 -16.47
N GLU A 235 4.08 -18.71 -16.06
CA GLU A 235 4.47 -18.28 -14.72
C GLU A 235 4.38 -16.75 -14.54
N ILE A 236 4.10 -16.33 -13.31
CA ILE A 236 4.11 -14.94 -12.86
C ILE A 236 5.00 -14.84 -11.60
N PRO A 237 6.33 -15.00 -11.75
CA PRO A 237 7.25 -15.05 -10.62
C PRO A 237 7.19 -13.79 -9.75
N GLY A 238 6.89 -12.63 -10.36
CA GLY A 238 6.75 -11.34 -9.67
C GLY A 238 5.74 -11.32 -8.52
N LEU A 239 4.70 -12.17 -8.55
CA LEU A 239 3.77 -12.29 -7.41
C LEU A 239 4.48 -12.89 -6.20
N MET A 240 5.23 -13.96 -6.40
CA MET A 240 5.92 -14.65 -5.30
C MET A 240 7.18 -13.90 -4.84
N GLU A 241 7.82 -13.15 -5.74
CA GLU A 241 8.86 -12.17 -5.36
C GLU A 241 8.30 -11.08 -4.44
N ALA A 242 7.14 -10.50 -4.78
CA ALA A 242 6.48 -9.50 -3.94
C ALA A 242 6.06 -10.08 -2.59
N ALA A 243 5.49 -11.30 -2.57
CA ALA A 243 5.13 -12.01 -1.35
C ALA A 243 6.34 -12.24 -0.43
N ARG A 244 7.44 -12.77 -0.98
CA ARG A 244 8.68 -13.00 -0.22
C ARG A 244 9.34 -11.70 0.24
N SER A 245 9.37 -10.67 -0.60
CA SER A 245 9.93 -9.36 -0.25
C SER A 245 9.16 -8.74 0.92
N PHE A 246 7.83 -8.81 0.88
CA PHE A 246 6.98 -8.36 1.97
C PHE A 246 7.19 -9.21 3.23
N GLY A 247 7.15 -10.53 3.14
CA GLY A 247 7.35 -11.42 4.30
C GLY A 247 8.72 -11.25 4.97
N GLN A 248 9.79 -11.05 4.20
CA GLN A 248 11.16 -10.87 4.73
C GLN A 248 11.32 -9.61 5.59
N LYS A 249 10.50 -8.58 5.37
CA LYS A 249 10.44 -7.40 6.26
C LYS A 249 9.86 -7.72 7.66
N ARG A 250 9.30 -8.91 7.87
CA ARG A 250 8.65 -9.36 9.12
C ARG A 250 9.35 -10.56 9.73
N THR A 251 9.73 -11.53 8.91
CA THR A 251 10.42 -12.73 9.35
C THR A 251 11.45 -13.18 8.31
N PRO A 252 12.69 -13.52 8.70
CA PRO A 252 13.70 -14.02 7.77
C PRO A 252 13.28 -15.35 7.12
N TYR A 253 12.39 -16.13 7.76
CA TYR A 253 11.94 -17.42 7.26
C TYR A 253 11.11 -17.32 5.98
N ALA A 254 10.55 -16.14 5.66
CA ALA A 254 9.83 -15.93 4.41
C ALA A 254 10.70 -16.15 3.17
N ALA A 255 12.03 -15.98 3.30
CA ALA A 255 12.99 -16.26 2.22
C ALA A 255 13.00 -17.74 1.79
N LEU A 256 12.57 -18.66 2.66
CA LEU A 256 12.55 -20.10 2.40
C LEU A 256 11.31 -20.57 1.64
N SER A 257 10.32 -19.71 1.42
CA SER A 257 9.11 -20.09 0.68
C SER A 257 9.43 -20.35 -0.78
N ARG A 258 9.16 -21.58 -1.23
CA ARG A 258 9.30 -21.99 -2.64
C ARG A 258 8.06 -21.69 -3.47
N GLY A 259 7.15 -20.86 -2.96
CA GLY A 259 5.88 -20.58 -3.60
C GLY A 259 6.03 -20.14 -5.06
N VAL A 260 5.14 -20.66 -5.91
CA VAL A 260 4.99 -20.34 -7.34
C VAL A 260 3.61 -19.75 -7.61
N ALA A 261 3.51 -19.00 -8.71
CA ALA A 261 2.25 -18.49 -9.22
C ALA A 261 2.27 -18.51 -10.75
N GLY A 262 1.16 -18.87 -11.37
CA GLY A 262 1.05 -18.94 -12.82
C GLY A 262 -0.30 -19.46 -13.28
N TYR A 263 -0.55 -19.42 -14.58
CA TYR A 263 -1.75 -20.00 -15.16
C TYR A 263 -1.60 -21.49 -15.40
N ILE A 264 -2.65 -22.22 -15.03
CA ILE A 264 -2.99 -23.56 -15.54
C ILE A 264 -4.27 -23.39 -16.37
N GLU A 265 -4.15 -23.42 -17.70
CA GLU A 265 -5.25 -23.12 -18.62
C GLU A 265 -5.87 -21.73 -18.31
N HIS A 266 -7.16 -21.68 -17.96
CA HIS A 266 -7.86 -20.43 -17.62
C HIS A 266 -7.88 -20.10 -16.12
N SER A 267 -7.16 -20.85 -15.29
CA SER A 267 -7.10 -20.65 -13.84
C SER A 267 -5.74 -20.11 -13.40
N LEU A 268 -5.74 -18.98 -12.69
CA LEU A 268 -4.55 -18.49 -12.00
C LEU A 268 -4.35 -19.32 -10.73
N VAL A 269 -3.24 -20.04 -10.65
CA VAL A 269 -2.85 -20.85 -9.50
C VAL A 269 -1.76 -20.12 -8.70
N ILE A 270 -1.92 -20.09 -7.37
CA ILE A 270 -0.98 -19.46 -6.44
C ILE A 270 -0.76 -20.40 -5.25
N THR A 271 0.49 -20.62 -4.88
CA THR A 271 0.84 -21.47 -3.73
C THR A 271 1.31 -20.62 -2.56
N LEU A 272 0.62 -20.69 -1.42
CA LEU A 272 0.94 -19.94 -0.20
C LEU A 272 1.54 -20.85 0.89
N PRO A 273 2.36 -20.31 1.81
CA PRO A 273 2.88 -21.06 2.95
C PRO A 273 1.78 -21.66 3.82
N GLY A 274 2.05 -22.81 4.46
CA GLY A 274 1.09 -23.48 5.35
C GLY A 274 0.92 -22.87 6.75
N SER A 275 1.75 -21.89 7.13
CA SER A 275 1.59 -21.18 8.40
C SER A 275 0.62 -20.00 8.23
N ARG A 276 -0.21 -19.73 9.25
CA ARG A 276 -1.17 -18.61 9.21
C ARG A 276 -0.47 -17.28 8.86
N GLY A 277 0.63 -16.97 9.54
CA GLY A 277 1.40 -15.74 9.28
C GLY A 277 1.92 -15.68 7.84
N GLY A 278 2.58 -16.75 7.38
CA GLY A 278 3.13 -16.80 6.03
C GLY A 278 2.07 -16.69 4.93
N ALA A 279 0.92 -17.35 5.10
CA ALA A 279 -0.20 -17.28 4.17
C ALA A 279 -0.80 -15.87 4.10
N SER A 280 -1.17 -15.30 5.25
CA SER A 280 -1.82 -13.98 5.32
C SER A 280 -0.89 -12.86 4.83
N GLU A 281 0.40 -12.92 5.17
CA GLU A 281 1.39 -11.93 4.73
C GLU A 281 1.62 -12.00 3.21
N SER A 282 1.79 -13.21 2.67
CA SER A 282 1.98 -13.45 1.24
C SER A 282 0.77 -12.96 0.45
N LEU A 283 -0.45 -13.32 0.88
CA LEU A 283 -1.67 -12.88 0.22
C LEU A 283 -1.85 -11.36 0.32
N THR A 284 -1.56 -10.75 1.48
CA THR A 284 -1.64 -9.29 1.67
C THR A 284 -0.77 -8.54 0.67
N ALA A 285 0.43 -9.06 0.39
CA ALA A 285 1.38 -8.45 -0.53
C ALA A 285 0.88 -8.44 -1.98
N ILE A 286 0.26 -9.55 -2.41
CA ILE A 286 -0.11 -9.77 -3.82
C ILE A 286 -1.55 -9.39 -4.15
N LEU A 287 -2.45 -9.30 -3.16
CA LEU A 287 -3.88 -9.08 -3.37
C LEU A 287 -4.22 -7.89 -4.28
N PRO A 288 -3.57 -6.71 -4.16
CA PRO A 288 -3.84 -5.61 -5.09
C PRO A 288 -3.52 -5.93 -6.55
N ALA A 289 -2.46 -6.71 -6.80
CA ALA A 289 -2.09 -7.14 -8.14
C ALA A 289 -3.10 -8.16 -8.68
N LEU A 290 -3.60 -9.06 -7.84
CA LEU A 290 -4.66 -10.02 -8.20
C LEU A 290 -5.95 -9.29 -8.59
N VAL A 291 -6.40 -8.36 -7.76
CA VAL A 291 -7.62 -7.57 -8.02
C VAL A 291 -7.48 -6.79 -9.33
N HIS A 292 -6.34 -6.13 -9.55
CA HIS A 292 -6.09 -5.42 -10.80
C HIS A 292 -6.10 -6.36 -12.02
N LEU A 293 -5.44 -7.51 -11.91
CA LEU A 293 -5.38 -8.51 -12.97
C LEU A 293 -6.79 -8.96 -13.37
N PHE A 294 -7.64 -9.31 -12.41
CA PHE A 294 -9.00 -9.77 -12.70
C PHE A 294 -9.96 -8.67 -13.16
N ASP A 295 -9.84 -7.44 -12.64
CA ASP A 295 -10.67 -6.31 -13.08
C ASP A 295 -10.32 -5.85 -14.51
N VAL A 296 -9.05 -5.99 -14.93
CA VAL A 296 -8.59 -5.65 -16.28
C VAL A 296 -8.85 -6.78 -17.27
N GLN A 297 -8.68 -8.04 -16.85
CA GLN A 297 -8.91 -9.22 -17.67
C GLN A 297 -10.40 -9.56 -17.86
N LYS A 298 -11.27 -8.59 -18.14
CA LYS A 298 -12.69 -8.81 -18.54
C LYS A 298 -12.91 -9.74 -19.77
N ASN A 299 -11.87 -10.42 -20.25
CA ASN A 299 -11.87 -11.39 -21.34
C ASN A 299 -11.47 -12.82 -20.90
N ILE A 300 -11.89 -13.27 -19.71
CA ILE A 300 -12.01 -14.72 -19.49
C ILE A 300 -13.32 -15.13 -20.18
N PRO A 301 -13.31 -16.06 -21.16
CA PRO A 301 -14.47 -16.30 -22.00
C PRO A 301 -15.63 -16.80 -21.13
N HIS A 302 -16.75 -16.08 -21.17
CA HIS A 302 -18.01 -16.68 -20.75
C HIS A 302 -18.28 -17.90 -21.64
N ALA A 303 -18.79 -18.98 -21.05
CA ALA A 303 -19.42 -20.08 -21.77
C ALA A 303 -20.71 -19.56 -22.44
N GLY A 304 -20.53 -18.83 -23.53
CA GLY A 304 -21.56 -18.07 -24.24
C GLY A 304 -20.84 -17.16 -25.22
N GLY A 305 -20.69 -17.66 -26.45
CA GLY A 305 -19.78 -17.15 -27.46
C GLY A 305 -19.95 -15.68 -27.83
N TYR A 306 -18.93 -15.17 -28.51
CA TYR A 306 -18.91 -13.90 -29.20
C TYR A 306 -20.19 -13.70 -30.04
N GLN A 307 -20.86 -12.57 -29.82
CA GLN A 307 -21.52 -11.80 -30.87
C GLN A 307 -20.81 -10.46 -30.99
#